data_AF-A0A7S3S7S3-F1
#
_entry.id   AF-A0A7S3S7S3-F1
#
_cell.length_a   1.000
_cell.length_b   1.000
_cell.length_c   1.000
_cell.angle_alpha   90.00
_cell.angle_beta   90.00
_cell.angle_gamma   90.00
#
_symmetry.space_group_name_H-M   'P 1'
#
loop_
_entity.id
_entity.type
_entity.pdbx_description
1 polymer ?
#
loop_
_entity_poly.entity_id
_entity_poly.type
_entity_poly.pdbx_seq_one_letter_code
_entity_poly.pdbx_strand_id
1 'polypeptide(L)'
;ISAPSYQCIVRPLMEKGSEAFALVAEDVLSAEQVDDLKLFIEDCPMPEVPPDVLTEEYFVSVETVQQPCNPVEALIAQLLQQPGIAATVGAVTGAEWSWHDYLDTDDPKVYHTDCNRRLVDCETVRTNPSWSSVFYLTDEGGPTVVWRGNEFVVVQPRRGRYFIFQ
;
A
#
# COMPACT_ATOMS: atom_id res chain seq x y z
N ILE A 1 4.68 3.87 -31.37
CA ILE A 1 3.60 3.16 -30.68
C ILE A 1 3.29 3.98 -29.45
N SER A 2 2.16 4.69 -29.41
CA SER A 2 1.79 5.47 -28.22
C SER A 2 1.30 4.51 -27.14
N ALA A 3 1.85 4.62 -25.93
CA ALA A 3 1.37 3.87 -24.79
C ALA A 3 -0.10 4.25 -24.51
N PRO A 4 -0.97 3.29 -24.14
CA PRO A 4 -2.34 3.59 -23.71
C PRO A 4 -2.30 4.57 -22.52
N SER A 5 -3.04 5.68 -22.62
CA SER A 5 -3.18 6.64 -21.52
C SER A 5 -4.20 6.10 -20.53
N TYR A 6 -3.75 5.45 -19.46
CA TYR A 6 -4.61 5.10 -18.33
C TYR A 6 -4.93 6.39 -17.56
N GLN A 7 -6.22 6.71 -17.41
CA GLN A 7 -6.65 7.78 -16.52
C GLN A 7 -6.87 7.17 -15.14
N CYS A 8 -5.90 7.37 -14.24
CA CYS A 8 -6.07 7.04 -12.82
C CYS A 8 -7.24 7.87 -12.26
N ILE A 9 -8.32 7.21 -11.85
CA ILE A 9 -9.47 7.86 -11.23
C ILE A 9 -9.29 7.77 -9.72
N VAL A 10 -8.83 8.86 -9.11
CA VAL A 10 -8.75 8.99 -7.65
C VAL A 10 -10.07 9.58 -7.12
N ARG A 11 -10.75 8.86 -6.24
CA ARG A 11 -12.00 9.31 -5.61
C ARG A 11 -11.82 9.52 -4.11
N PRO A 12 -12.03 10.73 -3.60
CA PRO A 12 -12.05 10.95 -2.15
C PRO A 12 -13.30 10.32 -1.54
N LEU A 13 -13.15 9.64 -0.41
CA LEU A 13 -14.25 9.08 0.36
C LEU A 13 -14.56 10.02 1.54
N MET A 14 -15.68 10.75 1.44
CA MET A 14 -15.97 11.92 2.27
C MET A 14 -17.47 12.12 2.55
N GLU A 15 -17.80 12.59 3.76
CA GLU A 15 -18.99 13.46 3.94
C GLU A 15 -18.69 14.88 3.45
N LYS A 16 -19.73 15.57 2.98
CA LYS A 16 -19.63 16.89 2.34
C LYS A 16 -19.09 17.94 3.33
N GLY A 17 -17.84 18.37 3.14
CA GLY A 17 -17.22 19.47 3.91
C GLY A 17 -16.08 19.09 4.87
N SER A 18 -15.67 17.82 4.89
CA SER A 18 -14.49 17.35 5.65
C SER A 18 -13.25 17.21 4.73
N GLU A 19 -12.04 16.98 5.28
CA GLU A 19 -10.83 16.60 4.52
C GLU A 19 -10.78 15.08 4.29
N ALA A 20 -10.38 14.62 3.11
CA ALA A 20 -10.41 13.19 2.78
C ALA A 20 -9.41 12.41 3.64
N PHE A 21 -9.87 11.38 4.35
CA PHE A 21 -8.99 10.46 5.11
C PHE A 21 -8.75 9.12 4.38
N ALA A 22 -9.37 8.97 3.21
CA ALA A 22 -9.39 7.75 2.46
C ALA A 22 -9.63 8.05 0.97
N LEU A 23 -8.86 7.39 0.10
CA LEU A 23 -8.88 7.56 -1.34
C LEU A 23 -8.78 6.19 -2.01
N VAL A 24 -9.63 5.98 -3.02
CA VAL A 24 -9.54 4.81 -3.89
C VAL A 24 -9.09 5.28 -5.27
N ALA A 25 -8.04 4.65 -5.78
CA ALA A 25 -7.56 4.82 -7.13
C ALA A 25 -7.74 3.50 -7.90
N GLU A 26 -8.42 3.59 -9.03
CA GLU A 26 -8.65 2.46 -9.94
C GLU A 26 -7.71 2.56 -11.14
N ASP A 27 -7.35 1.41 -11.71
CA ASP A 27 -6.58 1.31 -12.95
C ASP A 27 -5.23 2.05 -12.87
N VAL A 28 -4.59 2.03 -11.70
CA VAL A 28 -3.28 2.68 -11.48
C VAL A 28 -2.16 1.96 -12.24
N LEU A 29 -2.36 0.66 -12.49
CA LEU A 29 -1.52 -0.23 -13.29
C LEU A 29 -2.35 -0.87 -14.41
N SER A 30 -1.66 -1.32 -15.46
CA SER A 30 -2.27 -2.23 -16.43
C SER A 30 -2.55 -3.61 -15.80
N ALA A 31 -3.47 -4.37 -16.38
CA ALA A 31 -3.73 -5.74 -15.93
C ALA A 31 -2.46 -6.62 -15.99
N GLU A 32 -1.63 -6.44 -17.03
CA GLU A 32 -0.35 -7.15 -17.19
C GLU A 32 0.60 -6.85 -16.02
N GLN A 33 0.74 -5.57 -15.63
CA GLN A 33 1.57 -5.19 -14.49
C GLN A 33 1.05 -5.79 -13.16
N VAL A 34 -0.27 -5.91 -13.00
CA VAL A 34 -0.86 -6.56 -11.82
C VAL A 34 -0.55 -8.05 -11.80
N ASP A 35 -0.58 -8.72 -12.95
CA ASP A 35 -0.21 -10.14 -13.07
C ASP A 35 1.27 -10.35 -12.78
N ASP A 36 2.14 -9.51 -13.32
CA ASP A 36 3.59 -9.56 -13.06
C ASP A 36 3.91 -9.38 -11.57
N LEU A 37 3.24 -8.44 -10.89
CA LEU A 37 3.35 -8.25 -9.44
C LEU A 37 2.90 -9.48 -8.67
N LYS A 38 1.76 -10.07 -9.06
CA LYS A 38 1.22 -11.27 -8.40
C LYS A 38 2.19 -12.44 -8.54
N LEU A 39 2.67 -12.72 -9.75
CA LEU A 39 3.65 -13.77 -10.02
C LEU A 39 4.94 -13.53 -9.24
N PHE A 40 5.43 -12.29 -9.21
CA PHE A 40 6.61 -11.94 -8.44
C PHE A 40 6.44 -12.27 -6.95
N ILE A 41 5.30 -11.96 -6.35
CA ILE A 41 5.05 -12.24 -4.92
C ILE A 41 4.90 -13.74 -4.66
N GLU A 42 4.19 -14.47 -5.53
CA GLU A 42 4.01 -15.93 -5.41
C GLU A 42 5.35 -16.68 -5.52
N ASP A 43 6.27 -16.19 -6.35
CA ASP A 43 7.61 -16.77 -6.53
C ASP A 43 8.68 -16.11 -5.65
N CYS A 44 8.33 -15.09 -4.85
CA CYS A 44 9.31 -14.36 -4.05
C CYS A 44 9.80 -15.26 -2.91
N PRO A 45 11.10 -15.62 -2.87
CA PRO A 45 11.63 -16.26 -1.67
C PRO A 45 11.46 -15.28 -0.51
N MET A 46 10.95 -15.72 0.65
CA MET A 46 10.86 -14.87 1.84
C MET A 46 12.22 -14.18 2.06
N PRO A 47 12.30 -12.86 1.88
CA PRO A 47 13.55 -12.13 1.99
C PRO A 47 14.11 -12.28 3.40
N GLU A 48 15.42 -12.17 3.53
CA GLU A 48 16.04 -12.14 4.86
C GLU A 48 15.56 -10.89 5.61
N VAL A 49 14.80 -11.10 6.68
CA VAL A 49 14.38 -10.03 7.60
C VAL A 49 15.64 -9.51 8.30
N PRO A 50 15.94 -8.19 8.25
CA PRO A 50 17.09 -7.65 8.96
C PRO A 50 16.99 -7.96 10.47
N PRO A 51 18.12 -8.21 11.16
CA PRO A 51 18.12 -8.69 12.55
C PRO A 51 17.50 -7.70 13.55
N ASP A 52 17.33 -6.44 13.17
CA ASP A 52 16.76 -5.36 13.96
C ASP A 52 15.28 -5.05 13.61
N VAL A 53 14.70 -5.71 12.62
CA VAL A 53 13.29 -5.53 12.25
C VAL A 53 12.46 -6.62 12.92
N LEU A 54 11.39 -6.20 13.64
CA LEU A 54 10.53 -7.13 14.40
C LEU A 54 9.27 -7.55 13.62
N THR A 55 9.17 -7.11 12.38
CA THR A 55 8.05 -7.26 11.44
C THR A 55 8.58 -7.66 10.05
N GLU A 56 7.79 -8.35 9.24
CA GLU A 56 8.17 -8.69 7.86
C GLU A 56 7.97 -7.48 6.93
N GLU A 57 8.69 -6.39 7.21
CA GLU A 57 8.55 -5.09 6.53
C GLU A 57 9.86 -4.70 5.82
N TYR A 58 9.73 -4.25 4.57
CA TYR A 58 10.82 -3.80 3.71
C TYR A 58 10.74 -2.30 3.52
N PHE A 59 11.88 -1.62 3.43
CA PHE A 59 11.91 -0.18 3.17
C PHE A 59 12.54 0.13 1.81
N VAL A 60 11.85 0.94 1.01
CA VAL A 60 12.42 1.55 -0.20
C VAL A 60 12.45 3.07 -0.04
N SER A 61 13.63 3.66 -0.18
CA SER A 61 13.80 5.13 -0.09
C SER A 61 13.38 5.83 -1.39
N VAL A 62 13.06 7.12 -1.31
CA VAL A 62 12.78 7.94 -2.51
C VAL A 62 13.98 8.06 -3.45
N GLU A 63 15.20 7.86 -2.95
CA GLU A 63 16.41 7.75 -3.76
C GLU A 63 16.48 6.39 -4.47
N THR A 64 16.16 5.31 -3.76
CA THR A 64 16.20 3.92 -4.29
C THR A 64 15.14 3.69 -5.36
N VAL A 65 13.94 4.25 -5.22
CA VAL A 65 12.87 4.12 -6.24
C VAL A 65 13.24 4.72 -7.60
N GLN A 66 14.33 5.48 -7.71
CA GLN A 66 14.86 5.93 -9.01
C GLN A 66 15.51 4.79 -9.81
N GLN A 67 15.88 3.69 -9.15
CA GLN A 67 16.45 2.48 -9.74
C GLN A 67 15.85 1.23 -9.06
N PRO A 68 14.55 0.95 -9.29
CA PRO A 68 13.85 -0.12 -8.60
C PRO A 68 14.50 -1.49 -8.92
N CYS A 69 14.72 -2.29 -7.89
CA CYS A 69 15.35 -3.60 -7.98
C CYS A 69 14.35 -4.75 -8.15
N ASN A 70 13.05 -4.50 -7.90
CA ASN A 70 11.98 -5.48 -8.06
C ASN A 70 10.66 -4.80 -8.49
N PRO A 71 9.64 -5.60 -8.91
CA PRO A 71 8.35 -5.06 -9.35
C PRO A 71 7.60 -4.24 -8.30
N VAL A 72 7.72 -4.54 -7.01
CA VAL A 72 7.06 -3.78 -5.93
C VAL A 72 7.69 -2.40 -5.77
N GLU A 73 9.03 -2.30 -5.79
CA GLU A 73 9.73 -1.02 -5.79
C GLU A 73 9.38 -0.18 -7.02
N ALA A 74 9.25 -0.82 -8.19
CA ALA A 74 8.83 -0.15 -9.42
C ALA A 74 7.39 0.39 -9.32
N LEU A 75 6.49 -0.39 -8.70
CA LEU A 75 5.14 0.06 -8.37
C LEU A 75 5.17 1.29 -7.46
N ILE A 76 5.92 1.24 -6.34
CA ILE A 76 6.03 2.36 -5.41
C ILE A 76 6.57 3.60 -6.12
N ALA A 77 7.61 3.45 -6.96
CA ALA A 77 8.14 4.52 -7.79
C ALA A 77 7.06 5.16 -8.68
N GLN A 78 6.27 4.33 -9.37
CA GLN A 78 5.19 4.78 -10.23
C GLN A 78 4.09 5.50 -9.43
N LEU A 79 3.69 4.96 -8.28
CA LEU A 79 2.65 5.53 -7.42
C LEU A 79 3.04 6.91 -6.88
N LEU A 80 4.28 7.08 -6.41
CA LEU A 80 4.79 8.36 -5.91
C LEU A 80 4.89 9.42 -7.01
N GLN A 81 4.94 9.02 -8.28
CA GLN A 81 4.94 9.94 -9.43
C GLN A 81 3.52 10.29 -9.91
N GLN A 82 2.47 9.60 -9.45
CA GLN A 82 1.09 9.92 -9.83
C GLN A 82 0.65 11.22 -9.15
N PRO A 83 0.27 12.29 -9.90
CA PRO A 83 -0.01 13.59 -9.31
C PRO A 83 -1.09 13.58 -8.22
N GLY A 84 -2.15 12.77 -8.38
CA GLY A 84 -3.22 12.66 -7.39
C GLY A 84 -2.76 11.97 -6.09
N ILE A 85 -1.86 11.00 -6.20
CA ILE A 85 -1.29 10.30 -5.05
C ILE A 85 -0.28 11.21 -4.36
N ALA A 86 0.66 11.80 -5.11
CA ALA A 86 1.66 12.71 -4.58
C ALA A 86 1.06 13.93 -3.88
N ALA A 87 -0.02 14.51 -4.43
CA ALA A 87 -0.74 15.62 -3.80
C ALA A 87 -1.44 15.21 -2.50
N THR A 88 -1.78 13.93 -2.34
CA THR A 88 -2.41 13.39 -1.12
C THR A 88 -1.36 13.11 -0.05
N VAL A 89 -0.38 12.27 -0.38
CA VAL A 89 0.59 11.76 0.62
C VAL A 89 1.63 12.80 1.00
N GLY A 90 1.84 13.81 0.14
CA GLY A 90 2.84 14.84 0.34
C GLY A 90 4.26 14.33 0.12
N ALA A 91 5.23 15.04 0.67
CA ALA A 91 6.63 14.64 0.62
C ALA A 91 6.88 13.46 1.58
N VAL A 92 7.50 12.40 1.07
CA VAL A 92 7.87 11.20 1.82
C VAL A 92 9.37 10.91 1.68
N THR A 93 9.95 10.21 2.65
CA THR A 93 11.35 9.73 2.58
C THR A 93 11.47 8.37 1.92
N GLY A 94 10.35 7.66 1.76
CA GLY A 94 10.28 6.33 1.19
C GLY A 94 8.93 5.69 1.49
N ALA A 95 8.85 4.39 1.26
CA ALA A 95 7.71 3.58 1.64
C ALA A 95 8.20 2.31 2.33
N GLU A 96 7.54 1.98 3.43
CA GLU A 96 7.61 0.65 4.02
C GLU A 96 6.55 -0.23 3.36
N TRP A 97 6.89 -1.46 3.03
CA TRP A 97 5.99 -2.38 2.34
C TRP A 97 6.16 -3.81 2.83
N SER A 98 5.06 -4.56 2.76
CA SER A 98 4.99 -5.99 3.03
C SER A 98 3.88 -6.58 2.14
N TRP A 99 3.84 -7.91 2.02
CA TRP A 99 2.70 -8.58 1.39
C TRP A 99 2.09 -9.57 2.38
N HIS A 100 0.82 -9.84 2.19
CA HIS A 100 0.05 -10.71 3.07
C HIS A 100 -0.78 -11.61 2.18
N ASP A 101 -0.64 -12.92 2.37
CA ASP A 101 -1.54 -13.91 1.79
C ASP A 101 -2.63 -14.20 2.83
N TYR A 102 -3.88 -13.85 2.52
CA TYR A 102 -5.02 -14.14 3.38
C TYR A 102 -5.82 -15.26 2.77
N LEU A 103 -6.01 -16.32 3.55
CA LEU A 103 -6.89 -17.40 3.17
C LEU A 103 -8.32 -17.03 3.56
N ASP A 104 -9.31 -17.52 2.81
CA ASP A 104 -10.74 -17.36 3.14
C ASP A 104 -11.12 -17.91 4.53
N THR A 105 -10.22 -18.69 5.14
CA THR A 105 -10.38 -19.27 6.48
C THR A 105 -9.85 -18.40 7.60
N ASP A 106 -9.15 -17.30 7.29
CA ASP A 106 -8.55 -16.45 8.31
C ASP A 106 -9.63 -15.64 9.04
N ASP A 107 -9.51 -15.57 10.37
CA ASP A 107 -10.35 -14.71 11.18
C ASP A 107 -10.11 -13.23 10.81
N PRO A 108 -11.15 -12.37 10.89
CA PRO A 108 -10.98 -10.94 10.68
C PRO A 108 -9.89 -10.37 11.58
N LYS A 109 -9.01 -9.54 11.01
CA LYS A 109 -8.00 -8.82 11.79
C LYS A 109 -8.65 -8.00 12.89
N VAL A 110 -8.01 -7.99 14.07
CA VAL A 110 -8.38 -7.11 15.17
C VAL A 110 -8.16 -5.65 14.77
N TYR A 111 -9.03 -4.75 15.22
CA TYR A 111 -8.87 -3.32 15.00
C TYR A 111 -7.52 -2.82 15.53
N HIS A 112 -6.78 -2.11 14.68
CA HIS A 112 -5.49 -1.53 15.01
C HIS A 112 -5.23 -0.28 14.17
N THR A 113 -4.19 0.44 14.56
CA THR A 113 -3.54 1.45 13.73
C THR A 113 -2.25 0.84 13.21
N ASP A 114 -1.99 1.01 11.92
CA ASP A 114 -0.73 0.55 11.32
C ASP A 114 0.45 1.16 12.08
N CYS A 115 1.43 0.31 12.39
CA CYS A 115 2.62 0.73 13.10
C CYS A 115 3.80 -0.14 12.70
N ASN A 116 4.91 0.51 12.41
CA ASN A 116 6.16 -0.16 12.11
C ASN A 116 6.93 -0.31 13.43
N ARG A 117 7.60 -1.44 13.61
CA ARG A 117 8.31 -1.76 14.86
C ARG A 117 9.74 -2.18 14.56
N ARG A 118 10.68 -1.43 15.11
CA ARG A 118 12.11 -1.70 14.98
C ARG A 118 12.80 -1.78 16.33
N LEU A 119 13.88 -2.54 16.39
CA LEU A 119 14.76 -2.62 17.54
C LEU A 119 15.90 -1.62 17.35
N VAL A 120 15.98 -0.61 18.22
CA VAL A 120 17.06 0.38 18.23
C VAL A 120 17.68 0.36 19.63
N ASP A 121 18.98 0.08 19.73
CA ASP A 121 19.69 0.02 21.01
C ASP A 121 19.03 -0.91 22.05
N CYS A 122 18.52 -2.06 21.60
CA CYS A 122 17.74 -3.02 22.40
C CYS A 122 16.36 -2.52 22.89
N GLU A 123 15.89 -1.37 22.41
CA GLU A 123 14.56 -0.84 22.68
C GLU A 123 13.64 -0.97 21.46
N THR A 124 12.36 -1.27 21.69
CA THR A 124 11.37 -1.28 20.60
C THR A 124 10.90 0.14 20.33
N VAL A 125 11.26 0.67 19.17
CA VAL A 125 10.74 1.94 18.66
C VAL A 125 9.54 1.65 17.78
N ARG A 126 8.43 2.36 18.03
CA ARG A 126 7.22 2.32 17.22
C ARG A 126 7.07 3.61 16.44
N THR A 127 6.78 3.48 15.15
CA THR A 127 6.47 4.61 14.27
C THR A 127 5.14 4.34 13.57
N ASN A 128 4.31 5.36 13.44
CA ASN A 128 3.09 5.29 12.66
C ASN A 128 3.32 6.00 11.32
N PRO A 129 2.93 5.38 10.19
CA PRO A 129 3.00 6.06 8.91
C PRO A 129 2.01 7.23 8.90
N SER A 130 2.35 8.31 8.18
CA SER A 130 1.42 9.41 7.95
C SER A 130 0.23 9.00 7.06
N TRP A 131 0.47 8.01 6.20
CA TRP A 131 -0.50 7.40 5.29
C TRP A 131 -0.17 5.92 5.13
N SER A 132 -1.18 5.09 5.13
CA SER A 132 -1.11 3.67 4.78
C SER A 132 -1.76 3.42 3.45
N SER A 133 -1.40 2.31 2.80
CA SER A 133 -2.06 1.90 1.56
C SER A 133 -2.07 0.39 1.36
N VAL A 134 -3.05 -0.05 0.57
CA VAL A 134 -3.24 -1.44 0.15
C VAL A 134 -3.38 -1.47 -1.37
N PHE A 135 -2.60 -2.31 -2.03
CA PHE A 135 -2.76 -2.64 -3.43
C PHE A 135 -3.32 -4.05 -3.55
N TYR A 136 -4.53 -4.20 -4.10
CA TYR A 136 -5.19 -5.49 -4.19
C TYR A 136 -4.78 -6.23 -5.46
N LEU A 137 -4.22 -7.43 -5.32
CA LEU A 137 -3.78 -8.27 -6.45
C LEU A 137 -4.88 -9.21 -6.97
N THR A 138 -5.93 -9.41 -6.19
CA THR A 138 -7.07 -10.28 -6.52
C THR A 138 -8.40 -9.59 -6.18
N ASP A 139 -9.49 -10.21 -6.62
CA ASP A 139 -10.86 -9.84 -6.22
C ASP A 139 -11.33 -10.63 -4.97
N GLU A 140 -10.44 -11.43 -4.37
CA GLU A 140 -10.73 -12.37 -3.28
C GLU A 140 -10.38 -11.77 -1.90
N GLY A 141 -10.90 -12.38 -0.83
CA GLY A 141 -10.70 -11.95 0.55
C GLY A 141 -11.75 -10.99 1.10
N GLY A 142 -11.48 -10.49 2.31
CA GLY A 142 -12.36 -9.57 3.04
C GLY A 142 -12.14 -8.08 2.70
N PRO A 143 -13.13 -7.21 2.95
CA PRO A 143 -12.94 -5.78 2.76
C PRO A 143 -11.95 -5.19 3.77
N THR A 144 -11.19 -4.19 3.34
CA THR A 144 -10.50 -3.30 4.27
C THR A 144 -11.47 -2.25 4.78
N VAL A 145 -11.51 -2.07 6.10
CA VAL A 145 -12.35 -1.06 6.75
C VAL A 145 -11.45 -0.12 7.53
N VAL A 146 -11.67 1.19 7.35
CA VAL A 146 -10.89 2.23 8.03
C VAL A 146 -11.86 3.18 8.74
N TRP A 147 -11.53 3.53 9.98
CA TRP A 147 -12.33 4.40 10.83
C TRP A 147 -11.63 5.74 11.06
N ARG A 148 -12.42 6.81 11.10
CA ARG A 148 -11.99 8.11 11.59
C ARG A 148 -13.06 8.66 12.54
N GLY A 149 -12.81 8.54 13.84
CA GLY A 149 -13.81 8.86 14.86
C GLY A 149 -15.04 7.97 14.72
N ASN A 150 -16.18 8.57 14.38
CA ASN A 150 -17.45 7.85 14.15
C ASN A 150 -17.73 7.56 12.67
N GLU A 151 -16.87 8.03 11.76
CA GLU A 151 -16.97 7.76 10.33
C GLU A 151 -16.19 6.49 9.98
N PHE A 152 -16.64 5.75 8.96
CA PHE A 152 -15.90 4.63 8.42
C PHE A 152 -16.04 4.52 6.91
N VAL A 153 -15.03 3.93 6.28
CA VAL A 153 -15.03 3.55 4.87
C VAL A 153 -14.79 2.05 4.76
N VAL A 154 -15.51 1.41 3.84
CA VAL A 154 -15.36 -0.01 3.53
C VAL A 154 -14.93 -0.10 2.07
N VAL A 155 -13.80 -0.75 1.83
CA VAL A 155 -13.26 -0.96 0.48
C VAL A 155 -13.15 -2.46 0.25
N GLN A 156 -13.94 -2.96 -0.69
CA GLN A 156 -13.84 -4.35 -1.13
C GLN A 156 -12.53 -4.57 -1.89
N PRO A 157 -11.91 -5.76 -1.81
CA PRO A 157 -10.81 -6.10 -2.69
C PRO A 157 -11.29 -6.05 -4.14
N ARG A 158 -10.42 -5.55 -5.00
CA ARG A 158 -10.59 -5.60 -6.46
C ARG A 158 -9.22 -5.60 -7.10
N ARG A 159 -8.95 -6.53 -7.99
CA ARG A 159 -7.68 -6.65 -8.69
C ARG A 159 -7.28 -5.33 -9.35
N GLY A 160 -6.10 -4.82 -9.00
CA GLY A 160 -5.54 -3.57 -9.48
C GLY A 160 -6.01 -2.31 -8.75
N ARG A 161 -6.89 -2.44 -7.76
CA ARG A 161 -7.33 -1.31 -6.92
C ARG A 161 -6.21 -0.90 -5.98
N TYR A 162 -6.00 0.40 -5.86
CA TYR A 162 -5.12 1.00 -4.86
C TYR A 162 -5.96 1.81 -3.87
N PHE A 163 -5.84 1.49 -2.59
CA PHE A 163 -6.54 2.14 -1.51
C PHE A 163 -5.53 2.83 -0.59
N ILE A 164 -5.71 4.12 -0.31
CA ILE A 164 -4.83 4.92 0.54
C ILE A 164 -5.66 5.53 1.66
N PHE A 165 -5.16 5.52 2.90
CA PHE A 165 -5.88 6.02 4.06
C PHE A 165 -4.95 6.51 5.17
N GLN A 166 -5.51 7.30 6.09
CA GLN A 166 -4.83 7.87 7.25
C GLN A 166 -5.42 7.32 8.56
#